data_AF-A0A420D3E6-F1
#
_entry.id   AF-A0A420D3E6-F1
#
_cell.length_a   1.000
_cell.length_b   1.000
_cell.length_c   1.000
_cell.angle_alpha   90.00
_cell.angle_beta   90.00
_cell.angle_gamma   90.00
#
_symmetry.space_group_name_H-M   'P 1'
#
loop_
_entity.id
_entity.type
_entity.pdbx_description
1 polymer ?
#
loop_
_entity_poly.entity_id
_entity_poly.type
_entity_poly.pdbx_seq_one_letter_code
_entity_poly.pdbx_strand_id
1 'polypeptide(L)' 'MARENGETNGRGNRTMENIAYIRQMLGELRAVAENEGADMLCYLIEMAYVEAGDVHSGRRALTLSHGERHKSPRMPF' A
#
# COMPACT_ATOMS: atom_id res chain seq x y z
N MET A 1 -18.95 16.30 26.86
CA MET A 1 -18.62 14.85 26.76
C MET A 1 -17.69 14.68 25.58
N ALA A 2 -16.41 14.40 25.81
CA ALA A 2 -15.38 14.31 24.78
C ALA A 2 -14.86 12.86 24.69
N ARG A 3 -15.32 12.08 23.70
CA ARG A 3 -14.79 10.74 23.38
C ARG A 3 -15.12 10.33 21.93
N GLU A 4 -14.35 10.82 20.96
CA GLU A 4 -14.35 10.29 19.57
C GLU A 4 -12.93 10.20 18.93
N ASN A 5 -11.84 10.46 19.67
CA ASN A 5 -10.47 10.46 19.12
C ASN A 5 -9.74 9.09 19.15
N GLY A 6 -10.35 8.02 19.65
CA GLY A 6 -9.67 6.73 19.84
C GLY A 6 -9.66 5.80 18.60
N GLU A 7 -10.66 5.91 17.73
CA GLU A 7 -10.91 4.91 16.69
C GLU A 7 -10.08 5.15 15.41
N THR A 8 -9.82 6.42 15.09
CA THR A 8 -8.98 6.84 13.95
C THR A 8 -7.52 6.45 14.17
N ASN A 9 -7.02 6.61 15.39
CA ASN A 9 -5.64 6.29 15.75
C ASN A 9 -5.36 4.78 15.67
N GLY A 10 -6.31 3.95 16.12
CA GLY A 10 -6.19 2.49 16.03
C GLY A 10 -6.28 1.94 14.61
N ARG A 11 -6.98 2.63 13.68
CA ARG A 11 -6.99 2.25 12.26
C ARG A 11 -5.65 2.56 11.58
N GLY A 12 -5.10 3.76 11.80
CA GLY A 12 -3.78 4.13 11.26
C GLY A 12 -2.65 3.23 11.74
N ASN A 13 -2.66 2.84 13.02
CA ASN A 13 -1.65 1.94 13.58
C ASN A 13 -1.69 0.54 12.94
N ARG A 14 -2.89 -0.07 12.87
CA ARG A 14 -3.08 -1.37 12.19
C ARG A 14 -2.64 -1.34 10.73
N THR A 15 -2.88 -0.22 10.05
CA THR A 15 -2.44 -0.03 8.68
C THR A 15 -0.91 0.00 8.56
N MET A 16 -0.21 0.71 9.46
CA MET A 16 1.26 0.71 9.48
C MET A 16 1.83 -0.67 9.79
N GLU A 17 1.24 -1.40 10.74
CA GLU A 17 1.60 -2.78 11.08
C GLU A 17 1.43 -3.72 9.86
N ASN A 18 0.30 -3.62 9.16
CA ASN A 18 0.07 -4.41 7.95
C ASN A 18 1.07 -4.09 6.84
N ILE A 19 1.46 -2.82 6.67
CA ILE A 19 2.46 -2.43 5.67
C ILE A 19 3.86 -2.94 6.06
N ALA A 20 4.21 -2.89 7.35
CA ALA A 20 5.46 -3.48 7.83
C ALA A 20 5.49 -5.00 7.58
N TYR A 21 4.37 -5.68 7.80
CA TYR A 21 4.22 -7.10 7.49
C TYR A 21 4.37 -7.39 5.98
N ILE A 22 3.75 -6.59 5.11
CA ILE A 22 3.94 -6.69 3.65
C ILE A 22 5.41 -6.54 3.26
N ARG A 23 6.14 -5.59 3.86
CA ARG A 23 7.58 -5.40 3.59
C ARG A 23 8.41 -6.63 3.97
N GLN A 24 8.08 -7.28 5.09
CA GLN A 24 8.74 -8.52 5.48
C GLN A 24 8.51 -9.62 4.43
N MET A 25 7.26 -9.84 4.03
CA MET A 25 6.93 -10.85 3.01
C MET A 25 7.61 -10.57 1.66
N LEU A 26 7.68 -9.31 1.23
CA LEU A 26 8.37 -8.93 0.01
C LEU A 26 9.87 -9.27 0.07
N GLY A 27 10.52 -9.13 1.23
CA GLY A 27 11.90 -9.54 1.42
C GLY A 27 12.08 -11.06 1.25
N GLU A 28 11.20 -11.86 1.83
CA GLU A 28 11.22 -13.32 1.68
C GLU A 28 10.97 -13.75 0.23
N LEU A 29 9.98 -13.15 -0.45
CA LEU A 29 9.67 -13.45 -1.85
C LEU A 29 10.80 -13.07 -2.81
N ARG A 30 11.53 -11.98 -2.53
CA ARG A 30 12.71 -11.59 -3.31
C ARG A 30 13.77 -12.68 -3.26
N ALA A 31 14.07 -13.23 -2.07
CA ALA A 31 15.03 -14.33 -1.92
C ALA A 31 14.59 -15.59 -2.68
N VAL A 32 13.29 -15.91 -2.69
CA VAL A 32 12.76 -17.03 -3.48
C VAL A 32 12.92 -16.77 -4.98
N ALA A 33 12.55 -15.58 -5.47
CA ALA A 33 12.69 -15.22 -6.88
C ALA A 33 14.15 -15.21 -7.35
N GLU A 34 15.09 -14.76 -6.49
CA GLU A 34 16.53 -14.80 -6.76
C GLU A 34 17.04 -16.24 -6.90
N ASN A 35 16.61 -17.15 -6.01
CA ASN A 35 16.99 -18.56 -6.09
C ASN A 35 16.49 -19.26 -7.36
N GLU A 36 15.35 -18.82 -7.91
CA GLU A 36 14.78 -19.34 -9.15
C GLU A 36 15.33 -18.63 -10.41
N GLY A 37 16.20 -17.62 -10.26
CA GLY A 37 16.74 -16.84 -11.39
C GLY A 37 15.68 -16.00 -12.12
N ALA A 38 14.60 -15.61 -11.43
CA ALA A 38 13.49 -14.87 -12.01
C ALA A 38 13.72 -13.35 -11.96
N ASP A 39 14.66 -12.84 -12.77
CA ASP A 39 15.14 -11.44 -12.71
C ASP A 39 14.02 -10.38 -12.79
N MET A 40 13.07 -10.56 -13.71
CA MET A 40 11.92 -9.66 -13.83
C MET A 40 11.02 -9.67 -12.59
N LEU A 41 10.89 -10.82 -11.92
CA LEU A 41 10.10 -10.94 -10.70
C LEU A 41 10.83 -10.28 -9.51
N CYS A 42 12.15 -10.48 -9.39
CA CYS A 42 12.99 -9.78 -8.43
C CYS A 42 12.83 -8.27 -8.53
N TYR A 43 12.89 -7.73 -9.75
CA TYR A 43 12.70 -6.30 -9.99
C TYR A 43 11.33 -5.80 -9.52
N LEU A 44 10.24 -6.50 -9.86
CA LEU A 44 8.90 -6.11 -9.45
C LEU A 44 8.71 -6.16 -7.93
N ILE A 45 9.27 -7.16 -7.27
CA ILE A 45 9.24 -7.30 -5.81
C ILE A 45 10.04 -6.18 -5.14
N GLU A 46 11.21 -5.83 -5.68
CA GLU A 46 12.04 -4.75 -5.16
C GLU A 46 11.36 -3.38 -5.29
N MET A 47 10.72 -3.12 -6.44
CA MET A 47 9.94 -1.89 -6.62
C MET A 47 8.75 -1.83 -5.66
N ALA A 48 8.06 -2.96 -5.43
CA ALA A 48 6.98 -3.04 -4.44
C ALA A 48 7.49 -2.81 -3.00
N TYR A 49 8.69 -3.29 -2.68
CA TYR A 49 9.31 -3.09 -1.36
C TYR A 49 9.61 -1.60 -1.09
N VAL A 50 10.16 -0.89 -2.08
CA VAL A 50 10.42 0.55 -2.00
C VAL A 50 9.10 1.32 -1.80
N GLU A 51 8.08 1.01 -2.61
CA GLU A 51 6.75 1.63 -2.51
C GLU A 51 6.11 1.42 -1.12
N ALA A 52 6.18 0.20 -0.58
CA ALA A 52 5.68 -0.08 0.75
C ALA A 52 6.44 0.69 1.84
N GLY A 53 7.73 0.97 1.64
CA GLY A 53 8.54 1.83 2.52
C GLY A 53 8.11 3.30 2.49
N ASP A 54 7.84 3.84 1.30
CA ASP A 54 7.34 5.20 1.14
C ASP A 54 5.95 5.38 1.75
N VAL A 55 5.08 4.38 1.58
CA VAL A 55 3.76 4.31 2.20
C VAL A 55 3.86 4.25 3.73
N HIS A 56 4.72 3.39 4.28
CA HIS A 56 4.92 3.27 5.72
C HIS A 56 5.47 4.57 6.35
N SER A 57 6.32 5.29 5.62
CA SER A 57 6.89 6.57 6.06
C SER A 57 5.91 7.74 5.96
N GLY A 58 4.67 7.50 5.50
CA GLY A 58 3.67 8.54 5.26
C GLY A 58 3.98 9.45 4.07
N ARG A 59 4.97 9.10 3.24
CA ARG A 59 5.34 9.87 2.04
C ARG A 59 4.37 9.65 0.89
N ARG A 60 3.61 8.55 0.92
CA ARG A 60 2.65 8.19 -0.12
C ARG A 60 1.33 7.74 0.50
N ALA A 61 0.22 8.32 0.04
CA ALA A 61 -1.10 7.91 0.48
C ALA A 61 -1.41 6.51 -0.06
N LEU A 62 -1.96 5.64 0.79
CA LEU A 62 -2.40 4.27 0.46
C LEU A 62 -3.46 4.18 -0.64
N THR A 63 -3.98 5.32 -1.06
CA THR A 63 -4.92 5.44 -2.15
C THR A 63 -4.42 6.52 -3.09
N LEU A 64 -4.31 6.18 -4.38
CA LEU A 64 -4.76 7.13 -5.41
C LEU A 64 -6.18 7.49 -4.95
N SER A 65 -6.33 8.70 -4.40
CA SER A 65 -7.60 9.14 -3.83
C SER A 65 -8.69 8.75 -4.82
N HIS A 66 -9.70 8.03 -4.32
CA HIS A 66 -10.97 7.85 -4.98
C HIS A 66 -11.69 9.21 -5.04
N GLY A 67 -11.02 10.21 -5.59
CA GLY A 67 -11.55 11.52 -5.93
C GLY A 67 -12.09 11.39 -7.33
N GLU A 68 -13.41 11.26 -7.41
CA GLU A 68 -14.19 11.53 -8.61
C GLU A 68 -13.70 10.83 -9.88
N ARG A 69 -14.07 9.55 -10.03
CA ARG A 69 -14.47 9.11 -11.37
C ARG A 69 -15.62 10.04 -11.78
N HIS A 70 -15.31 11.02 -12.62
CA HIS A 70 -16.28 11.93 -13.25
C HIS A 70 -17.52 11.11 -13.62
N LYS A 71 -18.68 11.41 -13.00
CA LYS A 71 -19.96 10.94 -13.53
C LYS A 71 -20.00 11.43 -14.96
N SER A 72 -19.98 10.50 -15.93
CA SER A 72 -20.26 10.82 -17.31
C SER A 72 -21.56 11.65 -17.36
N PRO A 73 -21.58 12.82 -18.01
CA PRO A 73 -22.80 13.60 -18.13
C PRO A 73 -23.86 12.70 -18.75
N ARG A 74 -24.95 12.49 -18.01
CA ARG A 74 -26.13 11.75 -18.48
C ARG A 74 -26.53 12.34 -19.82
N MET A 75 -26.30 11.63 -20.92
CA MET A 75 -26.82 12.03 -22.22
C MET A 75 -28.35 11.84 -22.19
N PRO A 76 -29.15 12.89 -22.41
CA PRO A 76 -30.60 12.74 -22.55
C PRO A 76 -30.92 12.07 -23.88
N PHE A 77 -31.91 11.17 -23.85
CA PHE A 77 -32.60 10.65 -25.04
C PHE A 77 -33.68 11.64 -25.48
#